data_AF-A0A158AHM0-F1
#
_entry.id   AF-A0A158AHM0-F1
#
_cell.length_a   1.000
_cell.length_b   1.000
_cell.length_c   1.000
_cell.angle_alpha   90.00
_cell.angle_beta   90.00
_cell.angle_gamma   90.00
#
_symmetry.space_group_name_H-M   'P 1'
#
loop_
_entity.id
_entity.type
_entity.pdbx_description
1 polymer ?
#
loop_
_entity_poly.entity_id
_entity_poly.type
_entity_poly.pdbx_seq_one_letter_code
_entity_poly.pdbx_strand_id
1 'polypeptide(L)'
;MDQDDVEYRQWQAKVIRELGVRQRFDPDAEREERIGFLSDYLRSQGLRTYVLGISGGADSSTAGRLAQLSVERLRARGYEAQFVAVRLPYGRQRDDKTHNLPCSSFNPMRR
;
A
#
# COMPACT_ATOMS: atom_id res chain seq x y z
N MET A 1 -27.18 -32.25 0.07
CA MET A 1 -26.48 -30.98 -0.26
C MET A 1 -27.52 -29.92 -0.07
N ASP A 2 -27.38 -29.18 1.02
CA ASP A 2 -28.42 -28.28 1.51
C ASP A 2 -28.57 -27.08 0.57
N GLN A 3 -29.82 -26.71 0.30
CA GLN A 3 -30.17 -25.64 -0.63
C GLN A 3 -29.55 -24.29 -0.18
N ASP A 4 -29.36 -24.14 1.13
CA ASP A 4 -28.69 -23.01 1.78
C ASP A 4 -27.19 -22.90 1.41
N ASP A 5 -26.49 -24.02 1.20
CA ASP A 5 -25.07 -24.02 0.81
C ASP A 5 -24.87 -23.49 -0.63
N VAL A 6 -25.83 -23.76 -1.51
CA VAL A 6 -25.79 -23.32 -2.91
C VAL A 6 -26.06 -21.82 -3.00
N GLU A 7 -27.03 -21.32 -2.24
CA GLU A 7 -27.34 -19.89 -2.17
C GLU A 7 -26.17 -19.10 -1.56
N TYR A 8 -25.55 -19.62 -0.50
CA TYR A 8 -24.39 -19.00 0.13
C TYR A 8 -23.20 -18.88 -0.83
N ARG A 9 -22.92 -19.92 -1.62
CA ARG A 9 -21.84 -19.89 -2.64
C ARG A 9 -22.13 -18.91 -3.77
N GLN A 10 -23.38 -18.80 -4.21
CA GLN A 10 -23.78 -17.84 -5.23
C GLN A 10 -23.65 -16.39 -4.70
N TRP A 11 -24.04 -16.15 -3.46
CA TRP A 11 -23.87 -14.86 -2.80
C TRP A 11 -22.39 -14.51 -2.64
N GLN A 12 -21.57 -15.44 -2.15
CA GLN A 12 -20.12 -15.23 -2.02
C GLN A 12 -19.47 -14.92 -3.36
N ALA A 13 -19.84 -15.63 -4.44
CA ALA A 13 -19.33 -15.35 -5.79
C ALA A 13 -19.73 -13.96 -6.29
N LYS A 14 -20.94 -13.49 -5.95
CA LYS A 14 -21.40 -12.13 -6.27
C LYS A 14 -20.56 -11.08 -5.54
N VAL A 15 -20.30 -11.28 -4.24
CA VAL A 15 -19.45 -10.39 -3.43
C VAL A 15 -18.03 -10.33 -3.95
N ILE A 16 -17.41 -11.48 -4.27
CA ILE A 16 -16.06 -11.56 -4.83
C ILE A 16 -15.95 -10.76 -6.13
N ARG A 17 -16.96 -10.89 -7.01
CA ARG A 17 -17.02 -10.16 -8.28
C ARG A 17 -17.18 -8.66 -8.07
N GLU A 18 -18.02 -8.26 -7.11
CA GLU A 18 -18.29 -6.84 -6.81
C GLU A 18 -17.09 -6.14 -6.18
N LEU A 19 -16.34 -6.83 -5.30
CA LEU A 19 -15.11 -6.33 -4.71
C LEU A 19 -13.89 -6.41 -5.66
N GLY A 20 -14.07 -7.00 -6.85
CA GLY A 20 -13.00 -7.16 -7.85
C GLY A 20 -11.84 -8.04 -7.38
N VAL A 21 -12.08 -8.93 -6.41
CA VAL A 21 -11.03 -9.78 -5.85
C VAL A 21 -10.62 -10.82 -6.91
N ARG A 22 -9.36 -10.76 -7.34
CA ARG A 22 -8.81 -11.74 -8.28
C ARG A 22 -8.70 -13.10 -7.60
N GLN A 23 -9.10 -14.15 -8.33
CA GLN A 23 -8.98 -15.54 -7.85
C GLN A 23 -7.53 -16.03 -7.75
N ARG A 24 -6.62 -15.41 -8.50
CA ARG A 24 -5.18 -15.66 -8.45
C ARG A 24 -4.47 -14.36 -8.09
N PHE A 25 -3.65 -14.41 -7.05
CA PHE A 25 -2.88 -13.27 -6.55
C PHE A 25 -1.40 -13.50 -6.85
N ASP A 26 -0.83 -12.67 -7.73
CA ASP A 26 0.60 -12.61 -7.97
C ASP A 26 1.15 -11.32 -7.33
N PRO A 27 1.97 -11.43 -6.28
CA PRO A 27 2.46 -10.26 -5.53
C PRO A 27 3.40 -9.37 -6.36
N ASP A 28 4.13 -9.91 -7.33
CA ASP A 28 5.03 -9.13 -8.18
C ASP A 28 4.22 -8.37 -9.25
N ALA A 29 3.26 -9.04 -9.88
CA ALA A 29 2.39 -8.42 -10.87
C ALA A 29 1.51 -7.31 -10.25
N GLU A 30 0.89 -7.59 -9.10
CA GLU A 30 0.06 -6.62 -8.36
C GLU A 30 0.88 -5.40 -7.93
N ARG A 31 2.13 -5.62 -7.51
CA ARG A 31 3.03 -4.53 -7.13
C ARG A 31 3.30 -3.61 -8.33
N GLU A 32 3.69 -4.17 -9.48
CA GLU A 32 3.98 -3.38 -10.67
C GLU A 32 2.74 -2.65 -11.20
N GLU A 33 1.58 -3.31 -11.22
CA GLU A 33 0.32 -2.71 -11.63
C GLU A 33 -0.07 -1.53 -10.72
N ARG A 34 0.05 -1.70 -9.39
CA ARG A 34 -0.25 -0.64 -8.42
C ARG A 34 0.75 0.51 -8.48
N ILE A 35 2.04 0.23 -8.64
CA ILE A 35 3.07 1.27 -8.82
C ILE A 35 2.80 2.04 -10.10
N GLY A 36 2.50 1.36 -11.20
CA GLY A 36 2.15 1.97 -12.47
C GLY A 36 0.93 2.87 -12.35
N PHE A 37 -0.15 2.36 -11.77
CA PHE A 37 -1.36 3.11 -11.51
C PHE A 37 -1.10 4.40 -10.70
N LEU A 38 -0.34 4.31 -9.60
CA LEU A 38 0.01 5.49 -8.80
C LEU A 38 0.88 6.48 -9.60
N SER A 39 1.92 6.01 -10.29
CA SER A 39 2.76 6.87 -11.11
C SER A 39 1.95 7.60 -12.19
N ASP A 40 1.06 6.89 -12.89
CA ASP A 40 0.23 7.45 -13.95
C ASP A 40 -0.86 8.38 -13.40
N TYR A 41 -1.42 8.07 -12.23
CA TYR A 41 -2.38 8.94 -11.56
C TYR A 41 -1.73 10.28 -11.17
N LEU A 42 -0.57 10.25 -10.53
CA LEU A 42 0.13 11.46 -10.11
C LEU A 42 0.48 12.35 -11.32
N ARG A 43 0.94 11.73 -12.42
CA ARG A 43 1.27 12.42 -13.66
C ARG A 43 0.03 12.97 -14.38
N SER A 44 -1.04 12.19 -14.50
CA SER A 44 -2.27 12.60 -15.20
C SER A 44 -2.98 13.76 -14.50
N GLN A 45 -2.90 13.81 -13.17
CA GLN A 45 -3.45 14.91 -12.38
C GLN A 45 -2.51 16.12 -12.27
N GLY A 46 -1.29 16.05 -12.83
CA GLY A 46 -0.29 17.12 -12.68
C GLY A 46 0.16 17.35 -11.24
N LEU A 47 -0.11 16.41 -10.34
CA LEU A 47 0.25 16.48 -8.94
C LEU A 47 1.73 16.12 -8.79
N ARG A 48 2.33 16.59 -7.69
CA ARG A 48 3.74 16.31 -7.37
C ARG A 48 3.91 15.57 -6.06
N THR A 49 2.89 15.48 -5.23
CA THR A 49 3.09 14.97 -3.86
C THR A 49 1.98 14.01 -3.46
N TYR A 50 2.39 12.85 -2.95
CA TYR A 50 1.53 11.94 -2.20
C TYR A 50 1.68 12.18 -0.69
N VAL A 51 0.56 12.23 0.01
CA VAL A 51 0.52 12.33 1.47
C VAL A 51 -0.26 11.13 2.01
N LEU A 52 0.35 10.36 2.92
CA LEU A 52 -0.31 9.20 3.53
C LEU A 52 -0.15 9.21 5.05
N GLY A 53 -1.27 9.03 5.76
CA GLY A 53 -1.29 8.82 7.19
C GLY A 53 -0.78 7.42 7.56
N ILE A 54 0.36 7.31 8.24
CA ILE A 54 0.87 6.04 8.75
C ILE A 54 0.41 5.87 10.21
N SER A 55 -0.52 4.94 10.43
CA SER A 55 -1.06 4.58 11.75
C SER A 55 -0.29 3.43 12.42
N GLY A 56 0.62 2.77 11.69
CA GLY A 56 1.38 1.61 12.18
C GLY A 56 0.80 0.25 11.77
N GLY A 57 -0.34 0.23 11.06
CA GLY A 57 -0.91 -0.99 10.50
C GLY A 57 -0.18 -1.47 9.24
N ALA A 58 -0.23 -2.78 8.97
CA ALA A 58 0.37 -3.40 7.78
C ALA A 58 -0.10 -2.78 6.46
N ASP A 59 -1.36 -2.36 6.39
CA ASP A 59 -1.94 -1.70 5.21
C ASP A 59 -1.29 -0.34 4.94
N SER A 60 -1.12 0.48 5.99
CA SER A 60 -0.51 1.80 5.87
C SER A 60 0.98 1.71 5.47
N SER A 61 1.70 0.73 5.99
CA SER A 61 3.10 0.46 5.62
C SER A 61 3.22 -0.02 4.18
N THR A 62 2.31 -0.90 3.74
CA THR A 62 2.30 -1.42 2.36
C THR A 62 1.95 -0.31 1.37
N ALA A 63 0.89 0.46 1.64
CA ALA A 63 0.49 1.60 0.82
C ALA A 63 1.59 2.67 0.76
N GLY A 64 2.26 2.95 1.88
CA GLY A 64 3.38 3.89 1.93
C GLY A 64 4.57 3.42 1.09
N ARG A 65 4.90 2.13 1.15
CA ARG A 65 5.97 1.55 0.33
C ARG A 65 5.65 1.63 -1.17
N LEU A 66 4.43 1.33 -1.58
CA LEU A 66 4.00 1.44 -2.97
C LEU A 66 4.03 2.90 -3.46
N ALA A 67 3.56 3.84 -2.63
CA ALA A 67 3.62 5.26 -2.93
C ALA A 67 5.07 5.74 -3.10
N GLN A 68 5.96 5.35 -2.19
CA GLN A 68 7.39 5.65 -2.28
C GLN A 68 8.02 5.13 -3.59
N LEU A 69 7.76 3.87 -3.94
CA LEU A 69 8.27 3.30 -5.19
C LEU A 69 7.71 4.01 -6.44
N SER A 70 6.44 4.43 -6.40
CA SER A 70 5.83 5.17 -7.50
C SER A 70 6.46 6.55 -7.73
N VAL A 71 6.83 7.26 -6.66
CA VAL A 71 7.49 8.57 -6.79
C VAL A 71 8.96 8.43 -7.20
N GLU A 72 9.65 7.38 -6.75
CA GLU A 72 11.01 7.04 -7.21
C GLU A 72 11.03 6.74 -8.71
N ARG A 73 10.05 5.97 -9.21
CA ARG A 73 9.89 5.67 -10.63
C ARG A 73 9.63 6.93 -11.46
N LEU A 74 8.81 7.85 -10.95
CA LEU A 74 8.54 9.13 -11.62
C LEU A 74 9.76 10.05 -11.63
N ARG A 75 10.50 10.13 -10.52
CA ARG A 75 11.78 10.86 -10.44
C ARG A 75 12.80 10.34 -11.42
N ALA A 76 12.94 9.01 -11.54
CA ALA A 76 13.82 8.40 -12.52
C ALA A 76 13.46 8.75 -13.98
N ARG A 77 12.19 9.12 -14.23
CA ARG A 77 11.68 9.59 -15.53
C ARG A 77 11.73 11.12 -15.68
N GLY A 78 12.38 11.84 -14.75
CA GLY A 78 12.51 13.29 -14.78
C GLY A 78 11.29 14.07 -14.29
N TYR A 79 10.32 13.41 -13.65
CA TYR A 79 9.15 14.06 -13.07
C TYR A 79 9.37 14.34 -11.58
N GLU A 80 9.15 15.58 -11.17
CA GLU A 80 9.29 15.99 -9.77
C GLU A 80 8.11 15.46 -8.95
N ALA A 81 8.30 14.31 -8.32
CA ALA A 81 7.35 13.68 -7.41
C ALA A 81 7.90 13.57 -5.99
N GLN A 82 7.06 13.61 -4.94
CA GLN A 82 7.45 13.46 -3.54
C GLN A 82 6.42 12.61 -2.79
N PHE A 83 6.87 11.87 -1.79
CA PHE A 83 6.00 11.14 -0.88
C PHE A 83 6.24 11.64 0.55
N VAL A 84 5.17 11.97 1.25
CA VAL A 84 5.18 12.47 2.62
C VAL A 84 4.34 11.53 3.47
N ALA A 85 5.03 10.77 4.33
CA ALA A 85 4.39 9.98 5.36
C ALA A 85 4.07 10.86 6.58
N VAL A 86 2.80 11.00 6.92
CA VAL A 86 2.33 11.74 8.10
C VAL A 86 2.00 10.74 9.18
N ARG A 87 2.68 10.80 10.32
CA ARG A 87 2.26 10.03 11.50
C ARG A 87 1.12 10.78 12.16
N LEU A 88 -0.06 10.17 12.24
CA LEU A 88 -1.20 10.73 12.97
C LEU A 88 -1.23 10.11 14.37
N PRO A 89 -0.75 10.82 15.42
CA PRO A 89 -0.88 10.34 16.78
C PRO A 89 -2.33 10.49 17.23
N TYR A 90 -3.10 9.40 17.13
CA TYR A 90 -4.31 9.26 17.96
C TYR A 90 -3.86 8.97 19.41
N GLY A 91 -4.53 9.58 20.39
CA GLY A 91 -4.12 9.67 21.80
C GLY A 91 -3.68 8.35 22.48
N ARG A 92 -2.91 8.51 23.58
CA ARG A 92 -2.24 7.47 24.41
C ARG A 92 -2.15 6.09 23.75
N GLN A 93 -1.00 5.88 23.11
CA GLN A 93 -0.50 4.58 22.69
C GLN A 93 -0.37 3.66 23.93
N ARG A 94 -1.41 2.88 24.23
CA ARG A 94 -1.30 1.63 24.98
C ARG A 94 -0.74 0.60 24.02
N ASP A 95 0.58 0.62 23.87
CA ASP A 95 1.36 -0.59 23.59
C ASP A 95 2.82 -0.28 23.85
N ASP A 96 3.10 -0.03 25.13
CA ASP A 96 4.34 -0.52 25.71
C ASP A 96 4.15 -2.01 25.93
N LYS A 97 4.86 -2.85 25.17
CA LYS A 97 5.93 -3.73 25.69
C LYS A 97 6.41 -4.75 24.65
N THR A 98 7.63 -4.48 24.19
CA THR A 98 8.73 -5.47 24.09
C THR A 98 8.68 -6.51 22.97
N HIS A 99 9.45 -6.25 21.91
CA HIS A 99 10.61 -7.10 21.62
C HIS A 99 11.76 -6.31 20.99
N ASN A 100 12.90 -6.44 21.64
CA ASN A 100 14.20 -5.90 21.29
C ASN A 100 14.66 -6.57 19.98
N LEU A 101 14.67 -5.86 18.86
CA LEU A 101 15.47 -6.26 17.69
C LEU A 101 16.29 -5.06 17.21
N PRO A 102 17.62 -5.23 17.04
CA PRO A 102 18.54 -4.13 16.85
C PRO A 102 18.38 -3.48 15.48
N CYS A 103 18.28 -2.16 15.53
CA CYS A 103 18.36 -1.25 14.40
C CYS A 103 19.71 -1.43 13.67
N SER A 104 19.72 -2.12 12.53
CA SER A 104 20.87 -2.11 11.60
C SER A 104 20.49 -2.58 10.19
N SER A 105 19.86 -1.70 9.41
CA SER A 105 19.87 -1.82 7.92
C SER A 105 19.70 -0.47 7.21
N PHE A 106 19.73 0.64 7.93
CA PHE A 106 19.80 1.97 7.32
C PHE A 106 21.26 2.42 7.31
N ASN A 107 21.95 2.14 6.21
CA ASN A 107 23.27 2.68 5.93
C ASN A 107 23.06 4.05 5.24
N PRO A 108 23.33 5.20 5.90
CA PRO A 108 23.28 6.49 5.24
C PRO A 108 24.52 6.64 4.36
N MET A 109 24.29 7.05 3.11
CA MET A 109 25.30 7.44 2.11
C MET A 109 26.53 8.13 2.70
N ARG A 110 27.73 7.69 2.27
CA ARG A 110 28.98 8.41 2.48
C ARG A 110 29.65 8.70 1.13
N ARG A 111 29.71 9.99 0.83
CA ARG A 111 30.47 10.76 -0.18
C ARG A 111 30.15 10.56 -1.65
#